data_AF-A0A9R0TNJ1-F1
#
_entry.id   AF-A0A9R0TNJ1-F1
#
_cell.length_a   1.000
_cell.length_b   1.000
_cell.length_c   1.000
_cell.angle_alpha   90.00
_cell.angle_beta   90.00
_cell.angle_gamma   90.00
#
_symmetry.space_group_name_H-M   'P 1'
#
loop_
_entity.id
_entity.type
_entity.pdbx_description
1 polymer ?
#
loop_
_entity_poly.entity_id
_entity_poly.type
_entity_poly.pdbx_seq_one_letter_code
_entity_poly.pdbx_strand_id
1 'polypeptide(L)'
;MVVLVVATASDPASIGPAAAFLAMPGWSPGPPIPEGMESFTNGNVRLLKHERSIVAEDDLDRRWQEATGEAVSEVIFLSKHTAVSNRPALTVHPIGVPHLREDETPPQGGRPGWAAVPNPRIGPWFRLMQKVAADQGLVPEFEITLEATHHGPLTSTPTMFVEIGSTQEYWGRQDAAQAIALVLWKGLGLEEGNAVGTWLGSGEKVLLGIGGGHYAPRHTDIVMSFKGWQKNAITSYLQEQNIRIGKPNDFLCTKTWPCPQGKPSK
;
A
#
# COMPACT_ATOMS: atom_id res chain seq x y z
N MET A 1 4.27 -3.72 -19.04
CA MET A 1 4.53 -3.05 -17.75
C MET A 1 4.82 -4.10 -16.70
N VAL A 2 5.63 -3.77 -15.71
CA VAL A 2 6.03 -4.68 -14.63
C VAL A 2 5.55 -4.20 -13.27
N VAL A 3 5.36 -5.14 -12.35
CA VAL A 3 5.14 -4.85 -10.93
C VAL A 3 6.46 -5.04 -10.19
N LEU A 4 6.89 -4.04 -9.43
CA LEU A 4 8.06 -4.16 -8.56
C LEU A 4 7.62 -4.54 -7.15
N VAL A 5 8.14 -5.65 -6.65
CA VAL A 5 8.16 -5.97 -5.22
C VAL A 5 9.56 -5.64 -4.71
N VAL A 6 9.66 -4.86 -3.65
CA VAL A 6 10.94 -4.28 -3.20
C VAL A 6 11.20 -4.69 -1.76
N ALA A 7 12.39 -5.24 -1.52
CA ALA A 7 12.84 -5.68 -0.23
C ALA A 7 14.26 -5.15 0.07
N THR A 8 14.56 -4.97 1.36
CA THR A 8 15.89 -4.50 1.81
C THR A 8 16.48 -5.41 2.87
N ALA A 9 17.78 -5.67 2.77
CA ALA A 9 18.55 -6.37 3.79
C ALA A 9 18.74 -5.55 5.09
N SER A 10 18.49 -4.23 5.05
CA SER A 10 18.50 -3.38 6.26
C SER A 10 17.24 -3.49 7.11
N ASP A 11 16.22 -4.22 6.63
CA ASP A 11 14.94 -4.40 7.30
C ASP A 11 14.68 -5.90 7.56
N PRO A 12 14.68 -6.35 8.83
CA PRO A 12 14.47 -7.75 9.16
C PRO A 12 13.09 -8.29 8.72
N ALA A 13 12.06 -7.45 8.69
CA ALA A 13 10.72 -7.85 8.26
C ALA A 13 10.60 -8.00 6.74
N SER A 14 11.59 -7.49 5.99
CA SER A 14 11.65 -7.57 4.53
C SER A 14 12.30 -8.86 4.05
N ILE A 15 13.33 -9.33 4.78
CA ILE A 15 14.17 -10.48 4.41
C ILE A 15 13.36 -11.77 4.32
N GLY A 16 12.58 -12.10 5.35
CA GLY A 16 11.81 -13.33 5.43
C GLY A 16 10.80 -13.45 4.27
N PRO A 17 9.87 -12.48 4.12
CA PRO A 17 8.91 -12.46 3.01
C PRO A 17 9.56 -12.56 1.63
N ALA A 18 10.64 -11.81 1.38
CA ALA A 18 11.33 -11.85 0.10
C ALA A 18 11.94 -13.24 -0.19
N ALA A 19 12.58 -13.86 0.81
CA ALA A 19 13.14 -15.19 0.68
C ALA A 19 12.05 -16.26 0.47
N ALA A 20 10.96 -16.21 1.24
CA ALA A 20 9.83 -17.12 1.10
C ALA A 20 9.14 -16.95 -0.27
N PHE A 21 9.05 -15.73 -0.78
CA PHE A 21 8.49 -15.44 -2.10
C PHE A 21 9.38 -15.96 -3.23
N LEU A 22 10.72 -15.82 -3.12
CA LEU A 22 11.68 -16.39 -4.07
C LEU A 22 11.73 -17.92 -4.07
N ALA A 23 11.36 -18.56 -2.96
CA ALA A 23 11.29 -20.01 -2.86
C ALA A 23 10.10 -20.61 -3.65
N MET A 24 9.16 -19.77 -4.10
CA MET A 24 8.04 -20.19 -4.95
C MET A 24 8.51 -20.45 -6.40
N PRO A 25 7.78 -21.23 -7.21
CA PRO A 25 8.24 -21.59 -8.55
C PRO A 25 8.24 -20.39 -9.52
N GLY A 26 9.05 -20.47 -10.57
CA GLY A 26 9.02 -19.54 -11.71
C GLY A 26 9.98 -18.34 -11.61
N TRP A 27 10.78 -18.23 -10.56
CA TRP A 27 11.82 -17.20 -10.47
C TRP A 27 13.06 -17.53 -11.29
N SER A 28 13.61 -16.49 -11.90
CA SER A 28 14.89 -16.48 -12.59
C SER A 28 15.67 -15.22 -12.22
N PRO A 29 17.01 -15.22 -12.31
CA PRO A 29 17.79 -13.98 -12.16
C PRO A 29 17.31 -12.90 -13.14
N GLY A 30 17.12 -11.69 -12.64
CA GLY A 30 16.75 -10.53 -13.44
C GLY A 30 17.96 -9.74 -13.97
N PRO A 31 17.73 -8.62 -14.66
CA PRO A 31 18.82 -7.79 -15.18
C PRO A 31 19.65 -7.17 -14.04
N PRO A 32 20.95 -6.90 -14.26
CA PRO A 32 21.74 -6.10 -13.34
C PRO A 32 21.21 -4.65 -13.32
N ILE A 33 21.20 -4.02 -12.15
CA ILE A 33 20.64 -2.69 -11.93
C ILE A 33 21.72 -1.80 -11.31
N PRO A 34 21.69 -0.48 -11.55
CA PRO A 34 22.55 0.45 -10.83
C PRO A 34 22.50 0.27 -9.30
N GLU A 35 23.57 0.67 -8.62
CA GLU A 35 23.65 0.75 -7.15
C GLU A 35 23.65 -0.58 -6.38
N GLY A 36 23.92 -1.70 -7.06
CA GLY A 36 24.12 -3.00 -6.38
C GLY A 36 22.83 -3.70 -5.96
N MET A 37 21.71 -3.35 -6.58
CA MET A 37 20.42 -4.01 -6.36
C MET A 37 20.36 -5.34 -7.11
N GLU A 38 20.09 -6.43 -6.39
CA GLU A 38 19.78 -7.72 -6.99
C GLU A 38 18.35 -7.70 -7.52
N SER A 39 18.10 -8.35 -8.65
CA SER A 39 16.76 -8.46 -9.21
C SER A 39 16.43 -9.88 -9.65
N PHE A 40 15.15 -10.22 -9.56
CA PHE A 40 14.60 -11.53 -9.91
C PHE A 40 13.33 -11.34 -10.71
N THR A 41 13.07 -12.24 -11.65
CA THR A 41 11.98 -12.14 -12.62
C THR A 41 11.06 -13.36 -12.55
N ASN A 42 9.75 -13.11 -12.51
CA ASN A 42 8.70 -14.10 -12.71
C ASN A 42 7.53 -13.46 -13.47
N GLY A 43 7.36 -13.80 -14.76
CA GLY A 43 6.35 -13.15 -15.62
C GLY A 43 6.53 -11.63 -15.68
N ASN A 44 5.47 -10.87 -15.33
CA ASN A 44 5.50 -9.41 -15.23
C ASN A 44 5.90 -8.90 -13.83
N VAL A 45 6.26 -9.78 -12.89
CA VAL A 45 6.70 -9.40 -11.54
C VAL A 45 8.22 -9.36 -11.49
N ARG A 46 8.76 -8.34 -10.81
CA ARG A 46 10.17 -8.21 -10.46
C ARG A 46 10.28 -8.15 -8.95
N LEU A 47 11.15 -8.95 -8.36
CA LEU A 47 11.53 -8.79 -6.95
C LEU A 47 12.91 -8.14 -6.90
N LEU A 48 13.02 -7.04 -6.16
CA LEU A 48 14.24 -6.27 -5.98
C LEU A 48 14.75 -6.42 -4.56
N LYS A 49 16.05 -6.65 -4.42
CA LYS A 49 16.73 -6.71 -3.12
C LYS A 49 17.91 -5.74 -3.11
N HIS A 50 17.98 -4.90 -2.09
CA HIS A 50 19.08 -3.95 -1.89
C HIS A 50 19.42 -3.82 -0.39
N GLU A 51 20.44 -3.03 -0.06
CA GLU A 51 20.87 -2.82 1.34
C GLU A 51 20.45 -1.45 1.90
N ARG A 52 20.05 -0.52 1.03
CA ARG A 52 19.60 0.82 1.42
C ARG A 52 18.27 0.80 2.18
N SER A 53 18.01 1.83 2.99
CA SER A 53 16.72 2.01 3.65
C SER A 53 15.60 2.25 2.63
N ILE A 54 14.45 1.55 2.78
CA ILE A 54 13.31 1.69 1.84
C ILE A 54 12.78 3.12 1.80
N VAL A 55 12.73 3.84 2.92
CA VAL A 55 12.24 5.23 2.93
C VAL A 55 13.15 6.21 2.19
N ALA A 56 14.36 5.77 1.82
CA ALA A 56 15.32 6.51 1.01
C ALA A 56 15.35 6.06 -0.47
N GLU A 57 14.43 5.19 -0.89
CA GLU A 57 14.31 4.72 -2.27
C GLU A 57 13.38 5.61 -3.10
N ASP A 58 13.62 6.92 -3.05
CA ASP A 58 12.88 7.88 -3.87
C ASP A 58 13.02 7.56 -5.37
N ASP A 59 11.93 7.73 -6.09
CA ASP A 59 11.79 7.56 -7.55
C ASP A 59 12.28 6.19 -8.06
N LEU A 60 12.20 5.13 -7.24
CA LEU A 60 12.66 3.79 -7.62
C LEU A 60 11.99 3.26 -8.90
N ASP A 61 10.70 3.55 -9.08
CA ASP A 61 9.94 3.22 -10.29
C ASP A 61 10.55 3.87 -11.54
N ARG A 62 10.95 5.14 -11.45
CA ARG A 62 11.58 5.86 -12.56
C ARG A 62 12.99 5.38 -12.82
N ARG A 63 13.80 5.24 -11.77
CA ARG A 63 15.17 4.72 -11.87
C ARG A 63 15.19 3.32 -12.50
N TRP A 64 14.23 2.46 -12.14
CA TRP A 64 14.05 1.16 -12.77
C TRP A 64 13.78 1.28 -14.27
N GLN A 65 12.79 2.10 -14.65
CA GLN A 65 12.42 2.27 -16.06
C GLN A 65 13.57 2.85 -16.89
N GLU A 66 14.32 3.81 -16.34
CA GLU A 66 15.49 4.40 -16.98
C GLU A 66 16.62 3.37 -17.18
N ALA A 67 16.85 2.49 -16.20
CA ALA A 67 17.91 1.48 -16.26
C ALA A 67 17.57 0.28 -17.17
N THR A 68 16.29 -0.12 -17.21
CA THR A 68 15.87 -1.39 -17.85
C THR A 68 15.04 -1.21 -19.11
N GLY A 69 14.46 -0.02 -19.32
CA GLY A 69 13.43 0.23 -20.33
C GLY A 69 12.05 -0.34 -19.99
N GLU A 70 11.89 -1.05 -18.87
CA GLU A 70 10.60 -1.64 -18.48
C GLU A 70 9.75 -0.61 -17.71
N ALA A 71 8.61 -0.23 -18.28
CA ALA A 71 7.65 0.64 -17.60
C ALA A 71 7.03 -0.05 -16.38
N VAL A 72 6.94 0.66 -15.26
CA VAL A 72 6.41 0.15 -13.99
C VAL A 72 4.92 0.48 -13.86
N SER A 73 4.10 -0.50 -13.51
CA SER A 73 2.67 -0.30 -13.26
C SER A 73 2.31 -0.19 -11.78
N GLU A 74 3.09 -0.84 -10.91
CA GLU A 74 2.87 -0.86 -9.46
C GLU A 74 4.20 -1.06 -8.71
N VAL A 75 4.29 -0.51 -7.51
CA VAL A 75 5.40 -0.77 -6.56
C VAL A 75 4.83 -1.24 -5.22
N ILE A 76 5.41 -2.30 -4.67
CA ILE A 76 5.01 -2.90 -3.38
C ILE A 76 6.26 -3.05 -2.52
N PHE A 77 6.31 -2.32 -1.41
CA PHE A 77 7.43 -2.39 -0.47
C PHE A 77 7.14 -3.37 0.66
N LEU A 78 8.11 -4.23 0.96
CA LEU A 78 8.11 -5.13 2.12
C LEU A 78 8.91 -4.48 3.23
N SER A 79 8.28 -4.17 4.36
CA SER A 79 8.86 -3.34 5.41
C SER A 79 8.43 -3.80 6.80
N LYS A 80 9.14 -3.34 7.83
CA LYS A 80 8.71 -3.49 9.22
C LYS A 80 7.71 -2.41 9.58
N HIS A 81 6.68 -2.85 10.29
CA HIS A 81 5.88 -1.97 11.12
C HIS A 81 6.49 -1.89 12.53
N THR A 82 6.46 -0.71 13.16
CA THR A 82 6.86 -0.52 14.57
C THR A 82 5.73 0.14 15.36
N ALA A 83 5.44 -0.40 16.55
CA ALA A 83 4.35 0.09 17.38
C ALA A 83 4.71 0.06 18.86
N VAL A 84 4.34 1.12 19.58
CA VAL A 84 4.52 1.20 21.05
C VAL A 84 3.75 0.10 21.79
N SER A 85 2.65 -0.38 21.21
CA SER A 85 1.85 -1.47 21.80
C SER A 85 2.56 -2.82 21.80
N ASN A 86 3.61 -3.00 20.99
CA ASN A 86 4.31 -4.26 20.74
C ASN A 86 3.40 -5.43 20.31
N ARG A 87 2.18 -5.14 19.85
CA ARG A 87 1.26 -6.18 19.37
C ARG A 87 1.69 -6.65 17.98
N PRO A 88 1.75 -7.96 17.73
CA PRO A 88 2.06 -8.46 16.40
C PRO A 88 0.96 -8.04 15.42
N ALA A 89 1.37 -7.58 14.24
CA ALA A 89 0.44 -7.13 13.22
C ALA A 89 0.95 -7.44 11.81
N LEU A 90 0.03 -7.72 10.89
CA LEU A 90 0.30 -7.65 9.45
C LEU A 90 -0.51 -6.50 8.89
N THR A 91 0.14 -5.62 8.13
CA THR A 91 -0.48 -4.38 7.71
C THR A 91 -0.28 -4.07 6.25
N VAL A 92 -1.16 -3.22 5.73
CA VAL A 92 -1.01 -2.60 4.40
C VAL A 92 -1.41 -1.14 4.48
N HIS A 93 -0.67 -0.26 3.81
CA HIS A 93 -1.02 1.16 3.79
C HIS A 93 -0.48 1.93 2.57
N PRO A 94 -1.10 3.09 2.24
CA PRO A 94 -0.56 4.02 1.27
C PRO A 94 0.66 4.78 1.80
N ILE A 95 1.51 5.25 0.88
CA ILE A 95 2.73 6.00 1.19
C ILE A 95 2.50 7.50 1.03
N GLY A 96 3.10 8.31 1.92
CA GLY A 96 3.10 9.76 1.80
C GLY A 96 3.15 10.48 3.14
N VAL A 97 3.45 11.78 3.11
CA VAL A 97 3.38 12.66 4.27
C VAL A 97 2.45 13.86 4.01
N PRO A 98 1.17 13.61 3.67
CA PRO A 98 0.23 14.67 3.29
C PRO A 98 -0.15 15.60 4.45
N HIS A 99 0.20 15.22 5.69
CA HIS A 99 -0.12 15.96 6.91
C HIS A 99 0.91 17.05 7.26
N LEU A 100 2.11 17.01 6.66
CA LEU A 100 3.18 17.98 6.90
C LEU A 100 3.05 19.17 5.97
N ARG A 101 3.40 20.36 6.45
CA ARG A 101 3.54 21.60 5.68
C ARG A 101 4.84 21.60 4.88
N GLU A 102 4.87 22.37 3.79
CA GLU A 102 6.00 22.43 2.84
C GLU A 102 7.35 22.80 3.48
N ASP A 103 7.34 23.53 4.60
CA ASP A 103 8.52 23.95 5.36
C ASP A 103 8.97 22.95 6.44
N GLU A 104 8.20 21.89 6.68
CA GLU A 104 8.54 20.84 7.65
C GLU A 104 9.46 19.78 7.02
N THR A 105 10.28 19.11 7.84
CA THR A 105 11.13 18.00 7.37
C THR A 105 10.50 16.65 7.76
N PRO A 106 10.22 15.75 6.81
CA PRO A 106 9.66 14.45 7.13
C PRO A 106 10.66 13.60 7.93
N PRO A 107 10.27 13.02 9.07
CA PRO A 107 11.19 12.26 9.91
C PRO A 107 11.57 10.90 9.30
N GLN A 108 10.77 10.39 8.36
CA GLN A 108 10.91 9.04 7.77
C GLN A 108 10.81 9.08 6.25
N GLY A 109 11.51 10.03 5.61
CA GLY A 109 11.54 10.17 4.16
C GLY A 109 10.24 10.72 3.55
N GLY A 110 10.26 10.89 2.23
CA GLY A 110 9.17 11.51 1.46
C GLY A 110 9.29 13.03 1.33
N ARG A 111 8.28 13.66 0.74
CA ARG A 111 8.17 15.13 0.59
C ARG A 111 6.94 15.64 1.34
N PRO A 112 7.05 16.70 2.17
CA PRO A 112 5.90 17.28 2.86
C PRO A 112 4.75 17.64 1.91
N GLY A 113 3.51 17.48 2.37
CA GLY A 113 2.31 17.79 1.59
C GLY A 113 2.06 16.86 0.41
N TRP A 114 2.81 15.76 0.28
CA TRP A 114 2.71 14.83 -0.84
C TRP A 114 2.30 13.43 -0.40
N ALA A 115 1.56 12.73 -1.27
CA ALA A 115 1.25 11.32 -1.14
C ALA A 115 1.34 10.60 -2.50
N ALA A 116 1.73 9.33 -2.47
CA ALA A 116 1.75 8.47 -3.64
C ALA A 116 0.33 8.21 -4.14
N VAL A 117 0.21 7.84 -5.42
CA VAL A 117 -1.03 7.21 -5.90
C VAL A 117 -1.21 5.91 -5.11
N PRO A 118 -2.31 5.70 -4.37
CA PRO A 118 -2.47 4.47 -3.60
C PRO A 118 -2.58 3.26 -4.52
N ASN A 119 -1.93 2.16 -4.16
CA ASN A 119 -2.07 0.91 -4.91
C ASN A 119 -3.53 0.41 -4.83
N PRO A 120 -4.19 0.07 -5.97
CA PRO A 120 -5.57 -0.43 -5.97
C PRO A 120 -5.77 -1.72 -5.17
N ARG A 121 -4.67 -2.44 -4.89
CA ARG A 121 -4.66 -3.69 -4.16
C ARG A 121 -4.82 -3.53 -2.65
N ILE A 122 -4.67 -2.34 -2.06
CA ILE A 122 -4.74 -2.17 -0.59
C ILE A 122 -5.97 -2.84 0.03
N GLY A 123 -7.19 -2.50 -0.42
CA GLY A 123 -8.41 -3.10 0.11
C GLY A 123 -8.55 -4.60 -0.19
N PRO A 124 -8.38 -5.04 -1.46
CA PRO A 124 -8.39 -6.46 -1.82
C PRO A 124 -7.35 -7.31 -1.08
N TRP A 125 -6.12 -6.82 -0.94
CA TRP A 125 -5.01 -7.52 -0.29
C TRP A 125 -5.15 -7.51 1.22
N PHE A 126 -5.73 -6.46 1.81
CA PHE A 126 -6.13 -6.50 3.21
C PHE A 126 -7.07 -7.69 3.49
N ARG A 127 -8.11 -7.88 2.67
CA ARG A 127 -9.03 -9.03 2.81
C ARG A 127 -8.33 -10.37 2.53
N LEU A 128 -7.45 -10.42 1.54
CA LEU A 128 -6.67 -11.63 1.23
C LEU A 128 -5.74 -11.99 2.39
N MET A 129 -5.04 -11.00 2.96
CA MET A 129 -4.16 -11.15 4.10
C MET A 129 -4.91 -11.64 5.34
N GLN A 130 -6.11 -11.12 5.61
CA GLN A 130 -6.96 -11.66 6.67
C GLN A 130 -7.29 -13.14 6.47
N LYS A 131 -7.68 -13.53 5.25
CA LYS A 131 -7.97 -14.92 4.94
C LYS A 131 -6.73 -15.81 5.11
N VAL A 132 -5.60 -15.42 4.53
CA VAL A 132 -4.34 -16.17 4.61
C VAL A 132 -3.88 -16.31 6.06
N ALA A 133 -3.91 -15.22 6.84
CA ALA A 133 -3.51 -15.24 8.24
C ALA A 133 -4.41 -16.15 9.09
N ALA A 134 -5.73 -16.16 8.83
CA ALA A 134 -6.65 -17.08 9.49
C ALA A 134 -6.39 -18.55 9.09
N ASP A 135 -6.24 -18.82 7.79
CA ASP A 135 -6.00 -20.16 7.26
C ASP A 135 -4.67 -20.76 7.77
N GLN A 136 -3.67 -19.92 8.05
CA GLN A 136 -2.37 -20.31 8.60
C GLN A 136 -2.28 -20.24 10.14
N GLY A 137 -3.38 -19.91 10.83
CA GLY A 137 -3.43 -19.89 12.29
C GLY A 137 -2.67 -18.74 12.95
N LEU A 138 -2.37 -17.66 12.21
CA LEU A 138 -1.75 -16.45 12.77
C LEU A 138 -2.75 -15.61 13.57
N VAL A 139 -4.04 -15.74 13.31
CA VAL A 139 -5.12 -15.05 14.05
C VAL A 139 -5.60 -15.97 15.20
N PRO A 140 -5.78 -15.46 16.44
CA PRO A 140 -5.89 -14.05 16.83
C PRO A 140 -4.60 -13.39 17.32
N GLU A 141 -3.44 -14.06 17.17
CA GLU A 141 -2.18 -13.49 17.62
C GLU A 141 -1.84 -12.22 16.85
N PHE A 142 -1.71 -12.31 15.52
CA PHE A 142 -1.49 -11.17 14.64
C PHE A 142 -2.78 -10.40 14.39
N GLU A 143 -2.75 -9.09 14.68
CA GLU A 143 -3.77 -8.16 14.23
C GLU A 143 -3.57 -7.87 12.73
N ILE A 144 -4.63 -8.00 11.94
CA ILE A 144 -4.58 -7.63 10.51
C ILE A 144 -5.28 -6.30 10.35
N THR A 145 -4.52 -5.24 10.07
CA THR A 145 -5.06 -3.88 10.05
C THR A 145 -4.51 -3.02 8.91
N LEU A 146 -5.26 -1.96 8.58
CA LEU A 146 -4.77 -0.89 7.72
C LEU A 146 -3.95 0.09 8.55
N GLU A 147 -3.12 0.87 7.89
CA GLU A 147 -2.53 2.08 8.49
C GLU A 147 -2.87 3.33 7.68
N ALA A 148 -2.77 4.48 8.35
CA ALA A 148 -2.89 5.79 7.73
C ALA A 148 -1.76 6.04 6.72
N THR A 149 -1.97 6.96 5.79
CA THR A 149 -0.91 7.40 4.88
C THR A 149 0.19 8.09 5.66
N HIS A 150 1.38 7.50 5.67
CA HIS A 150 2.53 8.04 6.38
C HIS A 150 3.86 7.61 5.72
N HIS A 151 4.92 8.38 6.03
CA HIS A 151 6.31 8.27 5.59
C HIS A 151 6.56 8.15 4.07
N GLY A 152 7.84 8.15 3.68
CA GLY A 152 8.29 7.93 2.30
C GLY A 152 8.38 6.45 1.93
N PRO A 153 8.93 6.12 0.75
CA PRO A 153 9.62 7.01 -0.20
C PRO A 153 8.70 7.79 -1.15
N LEU A 154 9.29 8.66 -1.98
CA LEU A 154 8.65 9.29 -3.13
C LEU A 154 8.52 8.30 -4.30
N THR A 155 7.35 8.22 -4.91
CA THR A 155 7.10 7.39 -6.10
C THR A 155 6.15 8.10 -7.06
N SER A 156 6.12 7.72 -8.34
CA SER A 156 5.18 8.28 -9.33
C SER A 156 4.09 7.30 -9.76
N THR A 157 4.26 6.02 -9.41
CA THR A 157 3.41 4.89 -9.78
C THR A 157 2.55 4.43 -8.60
N PRO A 158 1.38 3.77 -8.80
CA PRO A 158 0.58 3.20 -7.72
C PRO A 158 1.41 2.36 -6.73
N THR A 159 1.41 2.75 -5.46
CA THR A 159 2.34 2.20 -4.46
C THR A 159 1.66 1.88 -3.13
N MET A 160 2.16 0.85 -2.43
CA MET A 160 1.78 0.51 -1.06
C MET A 160 2.93 -0.13 -0.29
N PHE A 161 2.82 -0.10 1.04
CA PHE A 161 3.54 -1.00 1.93
C PHE A 161 2.73 -2.25 2.25
N VAL A 162 3.46 -3.35 2.48
CA VAL A 162 2.99 -4.60 3.08
C VAL A 162 3.97 -4.92 4.20
N GLU A 163 3.50 -4.94 5.45
CA GLU A 163 4.41 -4.97 6.59
C GLU A 163 4.14 -6.08 7.58
N ILE A 164 5.20 -6.45 8.31
CA ILE A 164 5.15 -7.29 9.50
C ILE A 164 5.56 -6.43 10.69
N GLY A 165 4.77 -6.48 11.75
CA GLY A 165 5.02 -5.76 12.98
C GLY A 165 4.84 -6.61 14.23
N SER A 166 5.16 -6.08 15.40
CA SER A 166 5.70 -4.72 15.59
C SER A 166 7.08 -4.69 16.26
N THR A 167 7.71 -5.86 16.45
CA THR A 167 8.98 -6.02 17.15
C THR A 167 9.91 -6.99 16.42
N GLN A 168 11.20 -6.98 16.79
CA GLN A 168 12.21 -7.90 16.25
C GLN A 168 11.81 -9.38 16.34
N GLU A 169 11.09 -9.76 17.40
CA GLU A 169 10.56 -11.12 17.58
C GLU A 169 9.62 -11.50 16.44
N TYR A 170 8.75 -10.58 16.02
CA TYR A 170 7.75 -10.82 14.98
C TYR A 170 8.29 -10.60 13.57
N TRP A 171 9.21 -9.65 13.37
CA TRP A 171 9.80 -9.39 12.05
C TRP A 171 10.53 -10.62 11.48
N GLY A 172 11.16 -11.42 12.34
CA GLY A 172 11.89 -12.63 11.95
C GLY A 172 11.04 -13.91 11.83
N ARG A 173 9.73 -13.84 12.11
CA ARG A 173 8.86 -15.02 12.13
C ARG A 173 8.64 -15.60 10.74
N GLN A 174 8.97 -16.88 10.60
CA GLN A 174 8.92 -17.57 9.32
C GLN A 174 7.48 -17.83 8.84
N ASP A 175 6.56 -18.10 9.76
CA ASP A 175 5.14 -18.26 9.43
C ASP A 175 4.50 -16.95 8.96
N ALA A 176 4.79 -15.83 9.62
CA ALA A 176 4.38 -14.49 9.15
C ALA A 176 4.99 -14.17 7.77
N ALA A 177 6.26 -14.49 7.56
CA ALA A 177 6.92 -14.33 6.26
C ALA A 177 6.26 -15.15 5.14
N GLN A 178 5.93 -16.41 5.43
CA GLN A 178 5.23 -17.30 4.50
C GLN A 178 3.81 -16.80 4.19
N ALA A 179 3.11 -16.23 5.18
CA ALA A 179 1.81 -15.61 4.97
C ALA A 179 1.89 -14.43 3.99
N ILE A 180 2.84 -13.51 4.19
CA ILE A 180 3.06 -12.38 3.27
C ILE A 180 3.45 -12.87 1.87
N ALA A 181 4.35 -13.84 1.76
CA ALA A 181 4.73 -14.43 0.48
C ALA A 181 3.53 -15.05 -0.25
N LEU A 182 2.62 -15.72 0.48
CA LEU A 182 1.41 -16.30 -0.09
C LEU A 182 0.41 -15.21 -0.54
N VAL A 183 0.32 -14.11 0.20
CA VAL A 183 -0.48 -12.93 -0.20
C VAL A 183 0.08 -12.33 -1.49
N LEU A 184 1.40 -12.16 -1.61
CA LEU A 184 2.05 -11.70 -2.84
C LEU A 184 1.76 -12.65 -4.01
N TRP A 185 1.95 -13.95 -3.80
CA TRP A 185 1.76 -14.98 -4.82
C TRP A 185 0.34 -15.02 -5.38
N LYS A 186 -0.66 -15.10 -4.49
CA LYS A 186 -2.08 -15.07 -4.88
C LYS A 186 -2.49 -13.69 -5.40
N GLY A 187 -2.03 -12.64 -4.73
CA GLY A 187 -2.37 -11.26 -5.03
C GLY A 187 -1.92 -10.82 -6.42
N LEU A 188 -0.71 -11.22 -6.82
CA LEU A 188 -0.12 -10.94 -8.12
C LEU A 188 -0.55 -11.95 -9.20
N GLY A 189 -1.34 -12.97 -8.85
CA GLY A 189 -1.89 -13.94 -9.80
C GLY A 189 -0.88 -14.99 -10.28
N LEU A 190 0.14 -15.30 -9.48
CA LEU A 190 1.20 -16.24 -9.85
C LEU A 190 0.81 -17.72 -9.66
N GLU A 191 -0.27 -18.01 -8.91
CA GLU A 191 -0.76 -19.38 -8.67
C GLU A 191 -1.51 -19.96 -9.89
N GLU A 192 -2.40 -19.18 -10.51
CA GLU A 192 -3.31 -19.62 -11.58
C GLU A 192 -3.70 -18.49 -12.56
N GLY A 193 -2.93 -17.40 -12.62
CA GLY A 193 -3.23 -16.22 -13.45
C GLY A 193 -4.32 -15.29 -12.91
N ASN A 194 -5.00 -15.68 -11.82
CA ASN A 194 -6.09 -14.91 -11.21
C ASN A 194 -5.56 -13.90 -10.18
N ALA A 195 -5.17 -12.71 -10.62
CA ALA A 195 -4.70 -11.64 -9.74
C ALA A 195 -5.83 -11.02 -8.90
N VAL A 196 -5.54 -10.70 -7.64
CA VAL A 196 -6.48 -10.05 -6.70
C VAL A 196 -6.21 -8.56 -6.63
N GLY A 197 -7.24 -7.75 -6.89
CA GLY A 197 -7.16 -6.28 -6.78
C GLY A 197 -6.62 -5.56 -8.01
N THR A 198 -6.67 -6.21 -9.18
CA THR A 198 -6.45 -5.54 -10.47
C THR A 198 -7.56 -4.51 -10.69
N TRP A 199 -7.19 -3.26 -10.97
CA TRP A 199 -8.13 -2.19 -11.26
C TRP A 199 -8.26 -1.96 -12.76
N LEU A 200 -9.48 -2.06 -13.30
CA LEU A 200 -9.75 -1.87 -14.73
C LEU A 200 -10.11 -0.43 -15.10
N GLY A 201 -9.99 0.51 -14.15
CA GLY A 201 -10.27 1.93 -14.39
C GLY A 201 -11.76 2.32 -14.32
N SER A 202 -12.66 1.36 -14.08
CA SER A 202 -14.11 1.65 -14.00
C SER A 202 -14.88 0.59 -13.23
N GLY A 203 -15.83 1.04 -12.39
CA GLY A 203 -16.80 0.17 -11.71
C GLY A 203 -16.52 -0.04 -10.22
N GLU A 204 -15.28 0.15 -9.78
CA GLU A 204 -14.87 0.06 -8.39
C GLU A 204 -15.05 1.39 -7.64
N LYS A 205 -15.40 1.31 -6.35
CA LYS A 205 -15.50 2.47 -5.48
C LYS A 205 -14.11 2.80 -4.92
N VAL A 206 -13.64 4.00 -5.20
CA VAL A 206 -12.46 4.58 -4.55
C VAL A 206 -12.93 5.42 -3.37
N LEU A 207 -12.29 5.26 -2.22
CA LEU A 207 -12.65 5.94 -0.97
C LEU A 207 -11.46 6.76 -0.47
N LEU A 208 -11.73 8.01 -0.11
CA LEU A 208 -10.81 8.84 0.68
C LEU A 208 -11.28 8.81 2.14
N GLY A 209 -10.46 8.24 3.00
CA GLY A 209 -10.70 8.19 4.45
C GLY A 209 -10.07 9.39 5.16
N ILE A 210 -10.83 10.11 5.97
CA ILE A 210 -10.32 11.22 6.78
C ILE A 210 -10.76 11.02 8.23
N GLY A 211 -9.80 11.13 9.15
CA GLY A 211 -10.00 10.98 10.60
C GLY A 211 -9.63 9.59 11.13
N GLY A 212 -9.83 9.40 12.43
CA GLY A 212 -9.36 8.20 13.14
C GLY A 212 -7.88 8.28 13.54
N GLY A 213 -7.43 7.25 14.25
CA GLY A 213 -6.00 7.08 14.59
C GLY A 213 -5.23 6.36 13.50
N HIS A 214 -3.94 6.13 13.75
CA HIS A 214 -3.00 5.50 12.83
C HIS A 214 -3.50 4.17 12.22
N TYR A 215 -4.15 3.29 13.00
CA TYR A 215 -4.68 2.01 12.50
C TYR A 215 -6.06 2.07 11.83
N ALA A 216 -6.62 3.27 11.66
CA ALA A 216 -7.82 3.52 10.86
C ALA A 216 -8.99 2.51 11.04
N PRO A 217 -9.42 2.15 12.27
CA PRO A 217 -10.32 0.99 12.50
C PRO A 217 -11.69 1.11 11.81
N ARG A 218 -12.24 2.33 11.70
CA ARG A 218 -13.50 2.55 10.96
C ARG A 218 -13.34 2.44 9.45
N HIS A 219 -12.16 2.71 8.93
CA HIS A 219 -11.85 2.48 7.52
C HIS A 219 -11.71 0.97 7.26
N THR A 220 -11.09 0.24 8.19
CA THR A 220 -11.06 -1.23 8.19
C THR A 220 -12.47 -1.82 8.14
N ASP A 221 -13.39 -1.36 8.98
CA ASP A 221 -14.80 -1.79 8.97
C ASP A 221 -15.43 -1.63 7.57
N ILE A 222 -15.18 -0.50 6.91
CA ILE A 222 -15.70 -0.17 5.57
C ILE A 222 -15.08 -1.06 4.49
N VAL A 223 -13.77 -1.32 4.55
CA VAL A 223 -13.07 -2.19 3.58
C VAL A 223 -13.52 -3.64 3.70
N MET A 224 -13.84 -4.10 4.91
CA MET A 224 -14.41 -5.42 5.16
C MET A 224 -15.86 -5.53 4.76
N SER A 225 -16.64 -4.49 5.04
CA SER A 225 -18.06 -4.45 4.74
C SER A 225 -18.48 -3.03 4.47
N PHE A 226 -18.97 -2.74 3.27
CA PHE A 226 -19.62 -1.48 2.96
C PHE A 226 -21.11 -1.70 2.68
N LYS A 227 -21.85 -1.96 3.75
CA LYS A 227 -23.28 -2.22 3.72
C LYS A 227 -24.07 -0.92 3.52
N GLY A 228 -25.31 -1.06 3.06
CA GLY A 228 -26.21 0.08 2.82
C GLY A 228 -26.40 0.97 4.04
N TRP A 229 -26.44 0.40 5.25
CA TRP A 229 -26.57 1.19 6.48
C TRP A 229 -25.32 2.04 6.80
N GLN A 230 -24.11 1.55 6.52
CA GLN A 230 -22.87 2.33 6.71
C GLN A 230 -22.85 3.52 5.76
N LYS A 231 -23.24 3.29 4.49
CA LYS A 231 -23.44 4.36 3.53
C LYS A 231 -24.45 5.38 4.06
N ASN A 232 -25.62 4.92 4.52
CA ASN A 232 -26.66 5.82 5.02
C ASN A 232 -26.18 6.65 6.22
N ALA A 233 -25.52 6.01 7.20
CA ALA A 233 -24.96 6.70 8.37
C ALA A 233 -23.94 7.78 7.97
N ILE A 234 -23.02 7.46 7.05
CA ILE A 234 -22.04 8.43 6.55
C ILE A 234 -22.74 9.57 5.80
N THR A 235 -23.68 9.25 4.90
CA THR A 235 -24.38 10.28 4.12
C THR A 235 -25.24 11.19 5.00
N SER A 236 -25.92 10.65 6.02
CA SER A 236 -26.69 11.42 6.99
C SER A 236 -25.79 12.37 7.78
N TYR A 237 -24.67 11.89 8.31
CA TYR A 237 -23.72 12.74 9.04
C TYR A 237 -23.15 13.86 8.16
N LEU A 238 -22.74 13.55 6.93
CA LEU A 238 -22.23 14.58 6.01
C LEU A 238 -23.29 15.64 5.69
N GLN A 239 -24.55 15.23 5.53
CA GLN A 239 -25.68 16.16 5.38
C GLN A 239 -25.89 17.03 6.63
N GLU A 240 -25.83 16.46 7.83
CA GLU A 240 -25.93 17.20 9.10
C GLU A 240 -24.80 18.23 9.25
N GLN A 241 -23.59 17.91 8.79
CA GLN A 241 -22.44 18.80 8.82
C GLN A 241 -22.40 19.78 7.62
N ASN A 242 -23.42 19.80 6.76
CA ASN A 242 -23.44 20.58 5.51
C ASN A 242 -22.24 20.32 4.59
N ILE A 243 -21.67 19.12 4.64
CA ILE A 243 -20.59 18.68 3.74
C ILE A 243 -21.23 18.11 2.48
N ARG A 244 -20.99 18.77 1.34
CA ARG A 244 -21.56 18.36 0.05
C ARG A 244 -21.05 16.98 -0.36
N ILE A 245 -21.98 16.10 -0.72
CA ILE A 245 -21.70 14.76 -1.27
C ILE A 245 -21.88 14.83 -2.79
N GLY A 246 -20.89 14.36 -3.54
CA GLY A 246 -20.91 14.40 -4.99
C GLY A 246 -19.88 13.46 -5.61
N LYS A 247 -19.88 13.38 -6.94
CA LYS A 247 -18.81 12.77 -7.74
C LYS A 247 -17.63 13.74 -7.83
N PRO A 248 -16.40 13.28 -8.12
CA PRO A 248 -15.25 14.17 -8.29
C PRO A 248 -15.52 15.36 -9.24
N ASN A 249 -16.24 15.13 -10.34
CA ASN A 249 -16.63 16.19 -11.29
C ASN A 249 -17.54 17.27 -10.70
N ASP A 250 -18.23 17.02 -9.58
CA ASP A 250 -19.05 18.01 -8.88
C ASP A 250 -18.18 19.01 -8.09
N PHE A 251 -16.89 18.70 -7.91
CA PHE A 251 -15.92 19.48 -7.13
C PHE A 251 -14.75 20.01 -7.97
N LEU A 252 -14.47 19.41 -9.13
CA LEU A 252 -13.42 19.88 -10.05
C LEU A 252 -13.93 21.08 -10.87
N CYS A 253 -13.35 22.27 -10.65
CA CYS A 253 -13.66 23.48 -11.42
C CYS A 253 -13.04 23.33 -12.83
N THR A 254 -13.83 22.91 -13.83
CA THR A 254 -13.31 22.49 -15.15
C THR A 254 -12.93 23.63 -16.09
N LYS A 255 -13.20 24.91 -15.77
CA LYS A 255 -12.83 26.04 -16.62
C LYS A 255 -12.54 27.30 -15.79
N THR A 256 -11.26 27.71 -15.81
CA THR A 256 -10.69 29.02 -15.42
C THR A 256 -11.02 29.57 -14.02
N TRP A 257 -9.99 29.74 -13.20
CA TRP A 257 -10.00 30.49 -11.95
C TRP A 257 -10.33 31.98 -12.19
N PRO A 258 -11.08 32.67 -11.32
CA PRO A 258 -11.66 32.23 -10.04
C PRO A 258 -13.10 31.68 -10.18
N CYS A 259 -13.41 30.64 -9.40
CA CYS A 259 -14.71 29.96 -9.36
C CYS A 259 -15.73 30.85 -8.60
N PRO A 260 -16.90 31.21 -9.17
CA PRO A 260 -17.88 32.05 -8.48
C PRO A 260 -18.51 31.29 -7.30
N GLN A 261 -18.47 31.91 -6.12
CA GLN A 261 -19.13 31.40 -4.92
C GLN A 261 -20.62 31.17 -5.24
N GLY A 262 -21.07 29.92 -5.11
CA GLY A 262 -22.42 29.51 -5.45
C GLY A 262 -23.45 30.35 -4.69
N LYS A 263 -24.47 30.84 -5.39
CA LYS A 263 -25.66 31.39 -4.74
C LYS A 263 -26.35 30.28 -3.94
N PRO A 264 -26.79 30.54 -2.70
CA PRO A 264 -27.57 29.56 -1.95
C PRO A 264 -28.93 29.35 -2.62
N SER A 265 -29.32 28.09 -2.81
CA SER A 265 -30.66 27.71 -3.25
C SER A 265 -31.68 28.04 -2.17
N LYS A 266 -32.80 28.64 -2.58
CA LYS A 266 -34.01 28.79 -1.76
C LYS A 266 -34.67 27.45 -1.48
#